data_AF-A0A484IF77-F1
#
_entry.id   AF-A0A484IF77-F1
#
_cell.length_a   1.000
_cell.length_b   1.000
_cell.length_c   1.000
_cell.angle_alpha   90.00
_cell.angle_beta   90.00
_cell.angle_gamma   90.00
#
_symmetry.space_group_name_H-M   'P 1'
#
loop_
_entity.id
_entity.type
_entity.pdbx_description
1 polymer ?
#
loop_
_entity_poly.entity_id
_entity_poly.type
_entity_poly.pdbx_seq_one_letter_code
_entity_poly.pdbx_strand_id
1 'polypeptide(L)'
;MTNPTSKSDTTNEKKEVKNNNDMLTKSKEQQFQELVSWLKKWGYETKDTTKDNNIEGIEYQAQITPQIPYEFGLSTPLFLEYQKDLDDGFIIRTTFKLDNQMQNQLNEENFDTTYSELEGIIYPMNVSMIKSYPAINIYKVMFHEDLTRRLFLEGLMGVIHSMSLVISKMNQRSRKVVQQV
;
A
#
# COMPACT_ATOMS: atom_id res chain seq x y z
N MET A 1 38.93 -24.25 42.81
CA MET A 1 37.70 -23.44 43.00
C MET A 1 38.00 -22.00 42.63
N THR A 2 37.03 -21.33 42.01
CA THR A 2 36.99 -19.95 41.48
C THR A 2 37.67 -19.67 40.13
N ASN A 3 36.89 -18.94 39.33
CA ASN A 3 36.80 -18.84 37.86
C ASN A 3 37.23 -17.39 37.44
N PRO A 4 37.10 -16.94 36.17
CA PRO A 4 38.21 -16.39 35.40
C PRO A 4 38.11 -14.88 35.13
N THR A 5 39.23 -14.26 34.74
CA THR A 5 39.27 -12.87 34.27
C THR A 5 39.11 -12.82 32.75
N SER A 6 38.03 -12.18 32.31
CA SER A 6 37.66 -11.82 30.93
C SER A 6 38.72 -10.99 30.20
N LYS A 7 38.87 -11.19 28.89
CA LYS A 7 39.23 -10.12 27.93
C LYS A 7 38.86 -10.49 26.48
N SER A 8 37.73 -9.92 26.05
CA SER A 8 37.41 -9.37 24.72
C SER A 8 37.78 -10.17 23.46
N ASP A 9 36.88 -11.04 23.03
CA ASP A 9 36.68 -11.34 21.61
C ASP A 9 36.06 -10.11 20.95
N THR A 10 36.85 -9.44 20.10
CA THR A 10 36.39 -8.31 19.31
C THR A 10 35.72 -8.87 18.06
N THR A 11 34.45 -9.25 18.18
CA THR A 11 33.64 -9.60 17.03
C THR A 11 33.35 -8.31 16.25
N ASN A 12 34.07 -8.14 15.14
CA ASN A 12 33.80 -7.13 14.12
C ASN A 12 32.38 -7.35 13.55
N GLU A 13 31.37 -6.79 14.21
CA GLU A 13 30.08 -6.52 13.60
C GLU A 13 30.30 -5.45 12.52
N LYS A 14 30.56 -5.90 11.30
CA LYS A 14 30.28 -5.10 10.10
C LYS A 14 28.78 -4.84 10.07
N LYS A 15 28.36 -3.73 10.67
CA LYS A 15 27.06 -3.12 10.41
C LYS A 15 27.00 -2.83 8.91
N GLU A 16 26.18 -3.59 8.19
CA GLU A 16 25.72 -3.25 6.85
C GLU A 16 24.95 -1.91 6.95
N VAL A 17 25.65 -0.80 6.77
CA VAL A 17 25.03 0.43 6.29
C VAL A 17 24.91 0.25 4.78
N LYS A 18 23.84 -0.44 4.35
CA LYS A 18 23.47 -0.47 2.93
C LYS A 18 22.99 0.93 2.57
N ASN A 19 23.84 1.64 1.84
CA ASN A 19 23.64 3.00 1.36
C ASN A 19 22.35 3.11 0.54
N ASN A 20 21.52 4.12 0.85
CA ASN A 20 20.39 4.53 0.00
C ASN A 20 20.83 4.87 -1.44
N ASN A 21 22.10 5.31 -1.63
CA ASN A 21 22.67 5.57 -2.95
C ASN A 21 22.70 4.36 -3.90
N ASP A 22 22.71 3.11 -3.40
CA ASP A 22 22.75 1.93 -4.26
C ASP A 22 21.44 1.75 -5.05
N MET A 23 20.32 2.29 -4.57
CA MET A 23 19.03 2.12 -5.23
C MET A 23 18.87 3.06 -6.42
N LEU A 24 19.37 4.29 -6.34
CA LEU A 24 19.33 5.30 -7.41
C LEU A 24 20.08 4.87 -8.68
N THR A 25 21.06 3.98 -8.55
CA THR A 25 21.87 3.49 -9.68
C THR A 25 21.34 2.21 -10.33
N LYS A 26 20.31 1.59 -9.75
CA LYS A 26 19.70 0.34 -10.27
C LYS A 26 18.67 0.64 -11.34
N SER A 27 18.44 -0.31 -12.26
CA SER A 27 17.30 -0.22 -13.17
C SER A 27 15.97 -0.37 -12.43
N LYS A 28 14.87 0.19 -12.98
CA LYS A 28 13.50 0.01 -12.44
C LYS A 28 13.16 -1.45 -12.18
N GLU A 29 13.57 -2.36 -13.08
CA GLU A 29 13.39 -3.80 -12.89
C GLU A 29 14.08 -4.33 -11.62
N GLN A 30 15.35 -3.95 -11.40
CA GLN A 30 16.10 -4.39 -10.23
C GLN A 30 15.52 -3.81 -8.93
N GLN A 31 15.11 -2.54 -8.96
CA GLN A 31 14.44 -1.88 -7.85
C GLN A 31 13.10 -2.57 -7.53
N PHE A 32 12.31 -2.88 -8.56
CA PHE A 32 11.05 -3.61 -8.45
C PHE A 32 11.23 -4.99 -7.80
N GLN A 33 12.17 -5.79 -8.30
CA GLN A 33 12.44 -7.12 -7.74
C GLN A 33 12.96 -7.06 -6.30
N GLU A 34 13.70 -6.01 -5.94
CA GLU A 34 14.13 -5.78 -4.56
C GLU A 34 12.94 -5.52 -3.62
N LEU A 35 12.00 -4.67 -4.03
CA LEU A 35 10.79 -4.38 -3.24
C LEU A 35 9.89 -5.61 -3.09
N VAL A 36 9.71 -6.37 -4.18
CA VAL A 36 8.99 -7.65 -4.15
C VAL A 36 9.68 -8.64 -3.21
N SER A 37 11.01 -8.68 -3.20
CA SER A 37 11.77 -9.51 -2.25
C SER A 37 11.54 -9.10 -0.80
N TRP A 38 11.46 -7.80 -0.51
CA TRP A 38 11.17 -7.30 0.83
C TRP A 38 9.76 -7.72 1.28
N LEU A 39 8.75 -7.55 0.42
CA LEU A 39 7.37 -7.96 0.69
C LEU A 39 7.28 -9.46 1.03
N LYS A 40 7.89 -10.32 0.20
CA LYS A 40 7.93 -11.77 0.44
C LYS A 40 8.61 -12.12 1.77
N LYS A 41 9.72 -11.44 2.11
CA LYS A 41 10.42 -11.64 3.40
C LYS A 41 9.58 -11.23 4.60
N TRP A 42 8.67 -10.28 4.44
CA TRP A 42 7.71 -9.88 5.48
C TRP A 42 6.45 -10.74 5.51
N GLY A 43 6.35 -11.77 4.66
CA GLY A 43 5.24 -12.72 4.66
C GLY A 43 4.05 -12.31 3.80
N TYR A 44 4.15 -11.26 2.99
CA TYR A 44 3.11 -10.91 2.03
C TYR A 44 3.15 -11.88 0.84
N GLU A 45 1.99 -12.43 0.48
CA GLU A 45 1.82 -13.05 -0.82
C GLU A 45 1.89 -11.97 -1.91
N THR A 46 2.79 -12.16 -2.86
CA THR A 46 3.00 -11.24 -3.97
C THR A 46 3.07 -12.01 -5.28
N LYS A 47 2.23 -11.62 -6.24
CA LYS A 47 2.27 -12.10 -7.62
C LYS A 47 2.83 -10.99 -8.50
N ASP A 48 3.89 -11.28 -9.24
CA ASP A 48 4.33 -10.42 -10.34
C ASP A 48 3.31 -10.50 -11.47
N THR A 49 2.68 -9.37 -11.78
CA THR A 49 1.64 -9.25 -12.81
C THR A 49 2.10 -8.41 -13.99
N THR A 50 3.41 -8.11 -14.09
CA THR A 50 3.96 -7.24 -15.14
C THR A 50 3.58 -7.69 -16.55
N LYS A 51 3.61 -9.00 -16.82
CA LYS A 51 3.23 -9.57 -18.13
C LYS A 51 1.72 -9.68 -18.36
N ASP A 52 0.94 -9.71 -17.27
CA ASP A 52 -0.52 -9.83 -17.31
C ASP A 52 -1.19 -8.44 -17.38
N ASN A 53 -0.45 -7.39 -17.05
CA ASN A 53 -0.94 -6.02 -16.98
C ASN A 53 -0.95 -5.35 -18.35
N ASN A 54 -2.15 -5.00 -18.83
CA ASN A 54 -2.35 -4.29 -20.10
C ASN A 54 -2.62 -2.79 -19.92
N ILE A 55 -2.44 -2.25 -18.71
CA ILE A 55 -2.68 -0.84 -18.43
C ILE A 55 -1.53 -0.01 -19.00
N GLU A 56 -1.86 0.90 -19.91
CA GLU A 56 -0.90 1.84 -20.50
C GLU A 56 -0.19 2.66 -19.42
N GLY A 57 1.12 2.85 -19.59
CA GLY A 57 1.94 3.64 -18.68
C GLY A 57 2.48 2.91 -17.45
N ILE A 58 2.10 1.65 -17.19
CA ILE A 58 2.68 0.84 -16.11
C ILE A 58 3.75 -0.09 -16.69
N GLU A 59 4.98 0.01 -16.18
CA GLU A 59 6.14 -0.76 -16.66
C GLU A 59 6.34 -2.06 -15.87
N TYR A 60 6.17 -2.01 -14.55
CA TYR A 60 6.27 -3.16 -13.66
C TYR A 60 5.14 -3.13 -12.65
N GLN A 61 4.56 -4.29 -12.35
CA GLN A 61 3.46 -4.40 -11.39
C GLN A 61 3.57 -5.68 -10.58
N ALA A 62 3.41 -5.55 -9.26
CA ALA A 62 3.19 -6.67 -8.37
C ALA A 62 1.83 -6.50 -7.68
N GLN A 63 0.99 -7.52 -7.78
CA GLN A 63 -0.18 -7.66 -6.94
C GLN A 63 0.25 -8.22 -5.58
N ILE A 64 -0.05 -7.46 -4.54
CA ILE A 64 0.09 -7.84 -3.14
C ILE A 64 -1.28 -8.33 -2.69
N THR A 65 -1.33 -9.47 -2.02
CA THR A 65 -2.59 -10.01 -1.46
C THR A 65 -2.65 -9.68 0.04
N PRO A 66 -3.21 -8.53 0.46
CA PRO A 66 -3.74 -8.36 1.80
C PRO A 66 -5.18 -8.88 1.81
N GLN A 67 -5.44 -10.02 2.44
CA GLN A 67 -6.83 -10.43 2.69
C GLN A 67 -7.37 -9.67 3.91
N ILE A 68 -7.78 -8.41 3.73
CA ILE A 68 -8.74 -7.81 4.66
C ILE A 68 -10.11 -8.42 4.28
N PRO A 69 -10.79 -9.15 5.19
CA PRO A 69 -12.13 -9.66 4.89
C PRO A 69 -13.12 -8.51 4.74
N TYR A 70 -14.03 -8.63 3.76
CA TYR A 70 -15.09 -7.66 3.48
C TYR A 70 -16.44 -8.30 3.74
N GLU A 71 -17.34 -7.58 4.43
CA GLU A 71 -18.75 -7.97 4.50
C GLU A 71 -19.49 -7.66 3.18
N PHE A 72 -19.16 -6.54 2.54
CA PHE A 72 -19.70 -6.04 1.27
C PHE A 72 -18.58 -5.32 0.49
N GLY A 73 -18.56 -5.44 -0.84
CA GLY A 73 -17.49 -4.95 -1.72
C GLY A 73 -16.74 -6.05 -2.47
N LEU A 74 -16.16 -5.71 -3.63
CA LEU A 74 -15.20 -6.60 -4.31
C LEU A 74 -13.90 -6.62 -3.50
N SER A 75 -13.21 -7.75 -3.43
CA SER A 75 -11.84 -7.79 -2.88
C SER A 75 -10.97 -6.85 -3.72
N THR A 76 -10.30 -5.90 -3.08
CA THR A 76 -9.53 -4.87 -3.79
C THR A 76 -8.04 -5.19 -3.69
N PRO A 77 -7.44 -5.69 -4.79
CA PRO A 77 -6.03 -6.01 -4.78
C PRO A 77 -5.20 -4.75 -4.52
N LEU A 78 -4.15 -4.92 -3.71
CA LEU A 78 -3.14 -3.90 -3.47
C LEU A 78 -2.03 -4.09 -4.50
N PHE A 79 -1.56 -3.03 -5.12
CA PHE A 79 -0.53 -3.08 -6.15
C PHE A 79 0.68 -2.25 -5.76
N LEU A 80 1.85 -2.75 -6.14
CA LEU A 80 3.09 -1.98 -6.25
C LEU A 80 3.42 -1.81 -7.73
N GLU A 81 3.63 -0.57 -8.15
CA GLU A 81 3.69 -0.20 -9.58
C GLU A 81 4.82 0.78 -9.87
N TYR A 82 5.58 0.46 -10.92
CA TYR A 82 6.46 1.42 -11.58
C TYR A 82 5.76 1.93 -12.83
N GLN A 83 5.74 3.25 -13.00
CA GLN A 83 5.13 3.90 -14.14
C GLN A 83 6.19 4.49 -15.06
N LYS A 84 5.87 4.54 -16.35
CA LYS A 84 6.74 5.05 -17.41
C LYS A 84 7.16 6.50 -17.16
N ASP A 85 6.23 7.32 -16.68
CA ASP A 85 6.45 8.76 -16.47
C ASP A 85 6.85 9.09 -15.02
N LEU A 86 7.15 8.07 -14.19
CA LEU A 86 7.66 8.22 -12.83
C LEU A 86 9.01 7.51 -12.72
N ASP A 87 10.09 8.27 -12.91
CA ASP A 87 11.44 7.73 -13.00
C ASP A 87 12.14 7.58 -11.65
N ASP A 88 11.79 8.42 -10.69
CA ASP A 88 12.42 8.54 -9.39
C ASP A 88 11.65 7.85 -8.27
N GLY A 89 10.61 7.09 -8.61
CA GLY A 89 9.76 6.44 -7.61
C GLY A 89 8.82 5.37 -8.15
N PHE A 90 7.95 4.94 -7.26
CA PHE A 90 6.92 3.95 -7.52
C PHE A 90 5.65 4.27 -6.73
N ILE A 91 4.56 3.61 -7.08
CA ILE A 91 3.25 3.80 -6.47
C ILE A 91 2.82 2.52 -5.76
N ILE A 92 2.33 2.68 -4.54
CA ILE A 92 1.54 1.65 -3.86
C ILE A 92 0.08 2.09 -3.96
N ARG A 93 -0.80 1.30 -4.58
CA ARG A 93 -2.20 1.68 -4.79
C ARG A 93 -3.19 0.54 -4.59
N THR A 94 -4.40 0.90 -4.21
CA THR A 94 -5.58 0.04 -4.26
C THR A 94 -6.79 0.86 -4.66
N THR A 95 -7.85 0.21 -5.14
CA THR A 95 -9.08 0.87 -5.54
C THR A 95 -10.24 0.25 -4.79
N PHE A 96 -10.81 0.98 -3.84
CA PHE A 96 -12.10 0.60 -3.25
C PHE A 96 -13.22 0.83 -4.27
N LYS A 97 -14.03 -0.19 -4.56
CA LYS A 97 -15.19 -0.08 -5.45
C LYS A 97 -16.44 -0.61 -4.75
N LEU A 98 -17.51 0.20 -4.75
CA LEU A 98 -18.80 -0.24 -4.26
C LEU A 98 -19.30 -1.41 -5.11
N ASP A 99 -19.77 -2.48 -4.46
CA ASP A 99 -20.52 -3.52 -5.16
C ASP A 99 -21.93 -3.04 -5.53
N ASN A 100 -22.65 -3.86 -6.29
CA ASN A 100 -24.01 -3.51 -6.74
C ASN A 100 -24.98 -3.32 -5.57
N GLN A 101 -24.82 -4.03 -4.45
CA GLN A 101 -25.70 -3.91 -3.30
C GLN A 101 -25.48 -2.57 -2.59
N MET A 102 -24.22 -2.19 -2.38
CA MET A 102 -23.86 -0.91 -1.77
C MET A 102 -24.24 0.26 -2.68
N GLN A 103 -24.07 0.15 -4.01
CA GLN A 103 -24.51 1.20 -4.95
C GLN A 103 -26.02 1.43 -4.90
N ASN A 104 -26.82 0.38 -4.70
CA ASN A 104 -28.27 0.53 -4.54
C ASN A 104 -28.66 1.25 -3.23
N GLN A 105 -27.79 1.23 -2.22
CA GLN A 105 -28.04 1.84 -0.91
C GLN A 105 -27.40 3.23 -0.76
N LEU A 106 -26.27 3.46 -1.45
CA LEU A 106 -25.49 4.69 -1.37
C LEU A 106 -25.63 5.46 -2.67
N ASN A 107 -26.43 6.53 -2.63
CA ASN A 107 -26.39 7.53 -3.69
C ASN A 107 -25.06 8.32 -3.67
N GLU A 108 -24.82 9.08 -4.74
CA GLU A 108 -23.59 9.87 -4.91
C GLU A 108 -23.39 10.90 -3.77
N GLU A 109 -24.47 11.49 -3.25
CA GLU A 109 -24.39 12.45 -2.14
C GLU A 109 -23.89 11.82 -0.82
N ASN A 110 -24.38 10.63 -0.47
CA ASN A 110 -23.91 9.89 0.70
C ASN A 110 -22.46 9.44 0.54
N PHE A 111 -22.08 9.07 -0.69
CA PHE A 111 -20.71 8.72 -1.03
C PHE A 111 -19.78 9.92 -0.87
N ASP A 112 -20.17 11.09 -1.38
CA ASP A 112 -19.42 12.35 -1.29
C ASP A 112 -19.22 12.81 0.15
N THR A 113 -20.27 12.72 0.96
CA THR A 113 -20.20 13.00 2.40
C THR A 113 -19.20 12.07 3.08
N THR A 114 -19.28 10.76 2.78
CA THR A 114 -18.39 9.77 3.37
C THR A 114 -16.94 9.95 2.91
N TYR A 115 -16.72 10.31 1.64
CA TYR A 115 -15.40 10.65 1.12
C TYR A 115 -14.78 11.85 1.85
N SER A 116 -15.56 12.92 2.06
CA SER A 116 -15.09 14.11 2.78
C SER A 116 -14.71 13.79 4.25
N GLU A 117 -15.48 12.93 4.91
CA GLU A 117 -15.13 12.43 6.26
C GLU A 117 -13.83 11.63 6.26
N LEU A 118 -13.58 10.84 5.20
CA LEU A 118 -12.38 10.03 5.06
C LEU A 118 -11.14 10.89 4.82
N GLU A 119 -11.24 12.00 4.08
CA GLU A 119 -10.12 12.92 3.83
C GLU A 119 -9.51 13.42 5.15
N GLY A 120 -10.36 13.83 6.10
CA GLY A 120 -9.94 14.32 7.41
C GLY A 120 -9.20 13.27 8.26
N ILE A 121 -9.32 11.98 7.92
CA ILE A 121 -8.69 10.87 8.65
C ILE A 121 -7.46 10.34 7.90
N ILE A 122 -7.54 10.24 6.56
CA ILE A 122 -6.55 9.55 5.73
C ILE A 122 -5.41 10.48 5.30
N TYR A 123 -5.67 11.75 4.98
CA TYR A 123 -4.60 12.67 4.58
C TYR A 123 -3.50 12.86 5.65
N PRO A 124 -3.81 12.89 6.96
CA PRO A 124 -2.78 12.87 8.00
C PRO A 124 -1.86 11.63 7.99
N MET A 125 -2.24 10.54 7.31
CA MET A 125 -1.43 9.34 7.15
C MET A 125 -0.43 9.45 5.98
N ASN A 126 -0.36 10.61 5.31
CA ASN A 126 0.42 10.83 4.08
C ASN A 126 0.04 9.83 2.97
N VAL A 127 -1.25 9.56 2.85
CA VAL A 127 -1.85 8.72 1.80
C VAL A 127 -2.83 9.59 1.03
N SER A 128 -2.76 9.50 -0.29
CA SER A 128 -3.65 10.25 -1.19
C SER A 128 -4.88 9.42 -1.53
N MET A 129 -5.98 10.12 -1.78
CA MET A 129 -7.22 9.52 -2.25
C MET A 129 -7.76 10.32 -3.42
N ILE A 130 -8.22 9.64 -4.47
CA ILE A 130 -8.95 10.25 -5.58
C ILE A 130 -10.35 9.66 -5.64
N LYS A 131 -11.34 10.54 -5.56
CA LYS A 131 -12.75 10.21 -5.74
C LYS A 131 -13.06 9.95 -7.22
N SER A 132 -13.73 8.83 -7.51
CA SER A 132 -14.27 8.54 -8.84
C SER A 132 -15.49 7.62 -8.67
N TYR A 133 -16.63 8.19 -8.25
CA TYR A 133 -17.85 7.40 -7.97
C TYR A 133 -18.14 6.38 -9.10
N PRO A 134 -18.37 5.08 -8.78
CA PRO A 134 -18.60 4.48 -7.46
C PRO A 134 -17.32 3.89 -6.81
N ALA A 135 -16.16 4.52 -7.01
CA ALA A 135 -14.87 4.06 -6.53
C ALA A 135 -14.04 5.15 -5.84
N ILE A 136 -13.11 4.72 -4.97
CA ILE A 136 -12.09 5.54 -4.33
C ILE A 136 -10.75 4.89 -4.62
N ASN A 137 -9.88 5.59 -5.33
CA ASN A 137 -8.49 5.20 -5.49
C ASN A 137 -7.70 5.68 -4.28
N ILE A 138 -6.95 4.78 -3.64
CA ILE A 138 -6.11 5.05 -2.49
C ILE A 138 -4.69 4.74 -2.90
N TYR A 139 -3.78 5.70 -2.76
CA TYR A 139 -2.41 5.51 -3.22
C TYR A 139 -1.39 6.31 -2.43
N LYS A 140 -0.15 5.86 -2.52
CA LYS A 140 1.03 6.53 -1.99
C LYS A 140 2.14 6.47 -3.02
N VAL A 141 2.69 7.64 -3.36
CA VAL A 141 3.92 7.76 -4.17
C VAL A 141 5.12 7.65 -3.22
N MET A 142 6.11 6.86 -3.60
CA MET A 142 7.32 6.61 -2.83
C MET A 142 8.53 6.89 -3.71
N PHE A 143 9.42 7.76 -3.26
CA PHE A 143 10.63 8.14 -3.99
C PHE A 143 11.84 7.31 -3.56
N HIS A 144 12.72 7.00 -4.51
CA HIS A 144 13.92 6.19 -4.27
C HIS A 144 15.00 6.93 -3.47
N GLU A 145 15.09 8.25 -3.60
CA GLU A 145 16.11 9.08 -2.94
C GLU A 145 16.16 8.84 -1.42
N ASP A 146 14.98 8.74 -0.78
CA ASP A 146 14.84 8.53 0.66
C ASP A 146 14.41 7.10 1.04
N LEU A 147 14.38 6.16 0.10
CA LEU A 147 13.74 4.88 0.36
C LEU A 147 14.54 4.02 1.34
N THR A 148 13.99 3.84 2.53
CA THR A 148 14.44 2.83 3.49
C THR A 148 13.41 1.72 3.60
N ARG A 149 13.83 0.53 4.05
CA ARG A 149 12.90 -0.57 4.37
C ARG A 149 11.81 -0.15 5.35
N ARG A 150 12.16 0.67 6.34
CA ARG A 150 11.20 1.22 7.31
C ARG A 150 10.17 2.11 6.62
N LEU A 151 10.63 3.08 5.82
CA LEU A 151 9.73 3.99 5.09
C LEU A 151 8.84 3.25 4.10
N PHE A 152 9.36 2.23 3.42
CA PHE A 152 8.55 1.38 2.56
C PHE A 152 7.45 0.64 3.32
N LEU A 153 7.79 0.03 4.46
CA LEU A 153 6.80 -0.65 5.30
C LEU A 153 5.76 0.33 5.87
N GLU A 154 6.19 1.49 6.37
CA GLU A 154 5.29 2.55 6.86
C GLU A 154 4.33 3.03 5.76
N GLY A 155 4.85 3.22 4.54
CA GLY A 155 4.04 3.59 3.39
C GLY A 155 3.02 2.52 3.00
N LEU A 156 3.45 1.26 2.95
CA LEU A 156 2.58 0.10 2.71
C LEU A 156 1.46 0.01 3.75
N MET A 157 1.82 0.10 5.03
CA MET A 157 0.87 0.04 6.15
C MET A 157 -0.09 1.23 6.13
N GLY A 158 0.36 2.43 5.75
CA GLY A 158 -0.51 3.59 5.56
C GLY A 158 -1.61 3.33 4.54
N VAL A 159 -1.26 2.73 3.38
CA VAL A 159 -2.24 2.38 2.34
C VAL A 159 -3.20 1.29 2.84
N ILE A 160 -2.69 0.24 3.51
CA ILE A 160 -3.51 -0.84 4.08
C ILE A 160 -4.50 -0.30 5.14
N HIS A 161 -4.04 0.55 6.05
CA HIS A 161 -4.91 1.16 7.06
C HIS A 161 -5.95 2.08 6.43
N SER A 162 -5.57 2.87 5.43
CA SER A 162 -6.49 3.74 4.69
C SER A 162 -7.56 2.91 3.99
N MET A 163 -7.18 1.80 3.36
CA MET A 163 -8.10 0.81 2.79
C MET A 163 -9.07 0.28 3.86
N SER A 164 -8.60 -0.16 5.02
CA SER A 164 -9.48 -0.58 6.13
C SER A 164 -10.47 0.50 6.58
N LEU A 165 -10.04 1.76 6.65
CA LEU A 165 -10.89 2.89 7.04
C LEU A 165 -11.99 3.16 6.01
N VAL A 166 -11.63 3.18 4.72
CA VAL A 166 -12.60 3.36 3.62
C VAL A 166 -13.68 2.27 3.69
N ILE A 167 -13.27 1.01 3.82
CA ILE A 167 -14.20 -0.13 3.92
C ILE A 167 -15.13 0.03 5.11
N SER A 168 -14.56 0.30 6.29
CA SER A 168 -15.31 0.42 7.54
C SER A 168 -16.35 1.53 7.45
N LYS A 169 -15.97 2.70 6.93
CA LYS A 169 -16.87 3.86 6.79
C LYS A 169 -17.96 3.63 5.76
N MET A 170 -17.63 3.03 4.62
CA MET A 170 -18.62 2.72 3.59
C MET A 170 -19.63 1.67 4.07
N ASN A 171 -19.18 0.61 4.74
CA ASN A 171 -20.06 -0.39 5.34
C ASN A 171 -20.93 0.20 6.46
N GLN A 172 -20.39 1.12 7.26
CA GLN A 172 -21.17 1.83 8.28
C GLN A 172 -22.27 2.69 7.63
N ARG A 173 -21.95 3.42 6.56
CA ARG A 173 -22.93 4.27 5.86
C ARG A 173 -24.03 3.43 5.21
N SER A 174 -23.66 2.37 4.49
CA SER A 174 -24.62 1.46 3.85
C SER A 174 -25.61 0.88 4.86
N ARG A 175 -25.13 0.41 6.03
CA ARG A 175 -26.00 -0.08 7.12
C ARG A 175 -26.92 0.99 7.72
N LYS A 176 -26.45 2.23 7.90
CA LYS A 176 -27.27 3.33 8.45
C LYS A 176 -28.44 3.68 7.53
N VAL A 177 -28.23 3.66 6.21
CA VAL A 177 -29.31 3.92 5.24
C VAL A 177 -30.39 2.84 5.36
N VAL A 178 -30.01 1.57 5.48
CA VAL A 178 -30.97 0.47 5.64
C VAL A 178 -31.84 0.60 6.91
N GLN A 179 -31.31 1.16 7.99
CA GLN A 179 -32.05 1.35 9.24
C GLN A 179 -33.03 2.54 9.24
N GLN A 180 -32.94 3.42 8.24
CA GLN A 180 -33.80 4.61 8.12
C GLN A 180 -34.99 4.39 7.16
N VAL A 181 -35.06 3.22 6.51
CA VAL A 181 -36.16 2.78 5.63
C VAL A 181 -37.06 1.83 6.40
#